data_AF-A0A2J6NQ65-F1
#
_entry.id   AF-A0A2J6NQ65-F1
#
_cell.length_a   1.000
_cell.length_b   1.000
_cell.length_c   1.000
_cell.angle_alpha   90.00
_cell.angle_beta   90.00
_cell.angle_gamma   90.00
#
_symmetry.space_group_name_H-M   'P 1'
#
loop_
_entity.id
_entity.type
_entity.pdbx_description
1 polymer ?
#
loop_
_entity_poly.entity_id
_entity_poly.type
_entity_poly.pdbx_seq_one_letter_code
_entity_poly.pdbx_strand_id
1 'polypeptide(L)'
;MNDDRLKRQNRLVLGLIVVLVLAGLAIHQYFNYALQAVDEGDHRRVTVVIPAGATDHRVAAILKEHGLVRSRFVFDYYLQTHKTHGVKAGKFRLTRASTVPEMTATLQQNRAAKKR
;
A
#
# COMPACT_ATOMS: atom_id res chain seq x y z
N MET A 1 -29.82 3.51 -43.84
CA MET A 1 -28.96 4.68 -43.58
C MET A 1 -28.89 4.97 -42.08
N ASN A 2 -28.38 4.01 -41.27
CA ASN A 2 -28.11 4.18 -39.83
C ASN A 2 -26.85 3.38 -39.37
N ASP A 3 -26.34 2.47 -40.21
CA ASP A 3 -25.30 1.51 -39.85
C ASP A 3 -23.93 2.14 -39.58
N ASP A 4 -23.58 3.25 -40.25
CA ASP A 4 -22.29 3.92 -40.05
C ASP A 4 -22.21 4.63 -38.70
N ARG A 5 -23.35 5.12 -38.21
CA ARG A 5 -23.47 5.75 -36.89
C ARG A 5 -23.34 4.71 -35.77
N LEU A 6 -23.98 3.54 -35.95
CA LEU A 6 -23.89 2.39 -35.03
C LEU A 6 -22.47 1.81 -35.00
N LYS A 7 -21.81 1.65 -36.15
CA LYS A 7 -20.41 1.18 -36.22
C LYS A 7 -19.44 2.16 -35.56
N ARG A 8 -19.62 3.47 -35.72
CA ARG A 8 -18.81 4.50 -35.01
C ARG A 8 -19.03 4.46 -33.50
N GLN A 9 -20.28 4.35 -33.04
CA GLN A 9 -20.59 4.22 -31.61
C GLN A 9 -20.01 2.94 -31.01
N ASN A 10 -20.14 1.79 -31.67
CA ASN A 10 -19.54 0.53 -31.19
C ASN A 10 -18.02 0.60 -31.11
N ARG A 11 -17.35 1.29 -32.04
CA ARG A 11 -15.90 1.51 -31.97
C ARG A 11 -15.50 2.39 -30.77
N LEU A 12 -16.28 3.42 -30.47
CA LEU A 12 -16.05 4.28 -29.29
C LEU A 12 -16.30 3.53 -27.98
N VAL A 13 -17.38 2.74 -27.91
CA VAL A 13 -17.69 1.90 -26.74
C VAL A 13 -16.62 0.83 -26.55
N LEU A 14 -16.18 0.16 -27.62
CA LEU A 14 -15.11 -0.82 -27.55
C LEU A 14 -13.78 -0.19 -27.10
N GLY A 15 -13.46 1.00 -27.61
CA GLY A 15 -12.30 1.77 -27.15
C GLY A 15 -12.38 2.13 -25.67
N LEU A 16 -13.55 2.57 -25.19
CA LEU A 16 -13.78 2.85 -23.77
C LEU A 16 -13.60 1.60 -22.90
N ILE A 17 -14.13 0.46 -23.33
CA ILE A 17 -13.97 -0.82 -22.62
C ILE A 17 -12.50 -1.21 -22.53
N VAL A 18 -11.73 -1.08 -23.62
CA VAL A 18 -10.29 -1.37 -23.62
C VAL A 18 -9.55 -0.45 -22.63
N VAL A 19 -9.86 0.84 -22.61
CA VAL A 19 -9.26 1.79 -21.66
C VAL A 19 -9.61 1.41 -20.21
N LEU A 20 -10.85 1.02 -19.93
CA LEU A 20 -11.26 0.57 -18.60
C LEU A 20 -10.53 -0.71 -18.16
N VAL A 21 -10.35 -1.68 -19.06
CA VAL A 21 -9.60 -2.91 -18.77
C VAL A 21 -8.13 -2.60 -18.48
N LEU A 22 -7.50 -1.75 -19.31
CA LEU A 22 -6.11 -1.34 -19.10
C LEU A 22 -5.93 -0.55 -17.80
N ALA A 23 -6.87 0.34 -17.47
CA ALA A 23 -6.88 1.06 -16.20
C ALA A 23 -7.01 0.10 -15.01
N GLY A 24 -7.91 -0.90 -15.09
CA GLY A 24 -8.05 -1.93 -14.07
C GLY A 24 -6.76 -2.74 -13.86
N LEU A 25 -6.10 -3.15 -14.94
CA LEU A 25 -4.82 -3.85 -14.89
C LEU A 25 -3.71 -2.98 -14.28
N ALA A 26 -3.63 -1.71 -14.66
CA ALA A 26 -2.66 -0.77 -14.13
C ALA A 26 -2.85 -0.55 -12.61
N ILE A 27 -4.10 -0.42 -12.16
CA ILE A 27 -4.43 -0.31 -10.73
C ILE A 27 -3.99 -1.58 -9.99
N HIS A 28 -4.36 -2.77 -10.49
CA HIS A 28 -4.00 -4.03 -9.85
C HIS A 28 -2.47 -4.20 -9.75
N GLN A 29 -1.75 -3.89 -10.84
CA GLN A 29 -0.29 -3.94 -10.85
C GLN A 29 0.33 -2.93 -9.86
N TYR A 30 -0.23 -1.71 -9.79
CA TYR A 30 0.22 -0.69 -8.85
C TYR A 30 0.05 -1.12 -7.39
N PHE A 31 -1.07 -1.75 -7.05
CA PHE A 31 -1.30 -2.27 -5.69
C PHE A 31 -0.28 -3.34 -5.33
N ASN A 32 -0.06 -4.32 -6.20
CA ASN A 32 0.95 -5.37 -5.98
C ASN A 32 2.36 -4.79 -5.84
N TYR A 33 2.72 -3.83 -6.69
CA TYR A 33 4.01 -3.15 -6.63
C TYR A 33 4.18 -2.31 -5.36
N ALA A 34 3.13 -1.61 -4.92
CA ALA A 34 3.17 -0.77 -3.73
C ALA A 34 3.21 -1.58 -2.42
N LEU A 35 2.79 -2.86 -2.45
CA LEU A 35 2.90 -3.79 -1.32
C LEU A 35 4.32 -4.36 -1.15
N GLN A 36 5.11 -4.37 -2.22
CA GLN A 36 6.50 -4.82 -2.19
C GLN A 36 7.41 -3.85 -1.43
N ALA A 37 8.58 -4.35 -1.07
CA ALA A 37 9.64 -3.55 -0.45
C ALA A 37 10.02 -2.36 -1.34
N VAL A 38 10.39 -1.24 -0.70
CA VAL A 38 10.85 -0.03 -1.41
C VAL A 38 12.18 -0.33 -2.11
N ASP A 39 13.06 -1.04 -1.41
CA ASP A 39 14.36 -1.44 -1.91
C ASP A 39 14.80 -2.72 -1.18
N GLU A 40 14.77 -3.85 -1.87
CA GLU A 40 15.16 -5.15 -1.32
C GLU A 40 16.64 -5.22 -0.94
N GLY A 41 17.49 -4.39 -1.56
CA GLY A 41 18.92 -4.31 -1.27
C GLY A 41 19.27 -3.36 -0.12
N ASP A 42 18.34 -2.48 0.29
CA ASP A 42 18.57 -1.53 1.38
C ASP A 42 18.14 -2.09 2.75
N HIS A 43 19.08 -2.80 3.38
CA HIS A 43 18.96 -3.32 4.74
C HIS A 43 19.25 -2.29 5.83
N ARG A 44 19.37 -0.99 5.52
CA ARG A 44 19.57 0.05 6.54
C ARG A 44 18.34 0.12 7.45
N ARG A 45 18.60 0.01 8.76
CA ARG A 45 17.56 0.10 9.78
C ARG A 45 17.21 1.55 10.03
N VAL A 46 16.01 1.96 9.64
CA VAL A 46 15.44 3.27 9.96
C VAL A 46 14.61 3.13 11.24
N THR A 47 14.86 4.02 12.20
CA THR A 47 14.07 4.08 13.43
C THR A 47 12.95 5.09 13.25
N VAL A 48 11.71 4.65 13.47
CA VAL A 48 10.51 5.48 13.39
C VAL A 48 9.79 5.48 14.73
N VAL A 49 9.18 6.61 15.07
CA VAL A 49 8.42 6.77 16.32
C VAL A 49 6.96 6.95 15.98
N ILE A 50 6.12 6.05 16.48
CA ILE A 50 4.67 6.13 16.30
C ILE A 50 4.05 6.74 17.57
N PRO A 51 3.39 7.90 17.47
CA PRO A 51 2.77 8.55 18.62
C PRO A 51 1.59 7.74 19.18
N ALA A 52 1.32 7.92 20.47
CA ALA A 52 0.15 7.33 21.11
C ALA A 52 -1.15 7.85 20.48
N GLY A 53 -2.08 6.95 20.20
CA GLY A 53 -3.34 7.30 19.54
C GLY A 53 -3.20 7.73 18.07
N ALA A 54 -2.06 7.46 17.42
CA ALA A 54 -1.90 7.72 15.99
C ALA A 54 -2.95 6.92 15.19
N THR A 55 -3.61 7.60 14.25
CA THR A 55 -4.51 6.94 13.29
C THR A 55 -3.71 6.18 12.23
N ASP A 56 -4.34 5.18 11.61
CA ASP A 56 -3.76 4.37 10.52
C ASP A 56 -3.17 5.27 9.40
N HIS A 57 -3.91 6.31 9.03
CA HIS A 57 -3.49 7.31 8.05
C HIS A 57 -2.25 8.12 8.47
N ARG A 58 -2.07 8.40 9.76
CA ARG A 58 -0.89 9.12 10.29
C ARG A 58 0.32 8.19 10.37
N VAL A 59 0.12 6.93 10.75
CA VAL A 59 1.16 5.90 10.72
C VAL A 59 1.69 5.72 9.29
N ALA A 60 0.80 5.58 8.31
CA ALA A 60 1.15 5.47 6.90
C ALA A 60 1.94 6.68 6.39
N ALA A 61 1.59 7.88 6.86
CA ALA A 61 2.30 9.13 6.52
C ALA A 61 3.73 9.10 7.02
N ILE A 62 3.93 8.79 8.31
CA ILE A 62 5.24 8.73 8.96
C ILE A 62 6.13 7.72 8.21
N LEU A 63 5.61 6.53 7.93
CA LEU A 63 6.38 5.51 7.19
C LEU A 63 6.77 5.98 5.79
N LYS A 64 5.90 6.74 5.11
CA LYS A 64 6.18 7.28 3.78
C LYS A 64 7.24 8.38 3.82
N GLU A 65 7.16 9.27 4.80
CA GLU A 65 8.16 10.33 5.05
C GLU A 65 9.55 9.75 5.33
N HIS A 66 9.60 8.63 6.06
CA HIS A 66 10.85 7.89 6.30
C HIS A 66 11.28 7.00 5.12
N GLY A 67 10.55 7.00 4.00
CA GLY A 67 10.86 6.21 2.81
C GLY A 67 10.75 4.70 2.99
N LEU A 68 10.02 4.24 4.02
CA LEU A 68 9.83 2.82 4.31
C LEU A 68 8.71 2.20 3.47
N VAL A 69 7.75 2.99 3.00
CA VAL A 69 6.64 2.53 2.15
C VAL A 69 6.64 3.26 0.80
N ARG A 70 6.25 2.56 -0.27
CA ARG A 70 6.14 3.14 -1.61
C ARG A 70 4.96 4.10 -1.72
N SER A 71 3.82 3.76 -1.12
CA SER A 71 2.61 4.56 -1.18
C SER A 71 1.92 4.63 0.18
N ARG A 72 1.63 5.85 0.63
CA ARG A 72 0.85 6.11 1.84
C ARG A 72 -0.55 5.51 1.72
N PHE A 73 -1.22 5.71 0.59
CA PHE A 73 -2.60 5.26 0.36
C PHE A 73 -2.70 3.74 0.40
N VAL A 74 -1.77 3.03 -0.26
CA VAL A 74 -1.81 1.55 -0.29
C VAL A 74 -1.52 0.99 1.09
N PHE A 75 -0.55 1.57 1.82
CA PHE A 75 -0.27 1.14 3.19
C PHE A 75 -1.43 1.41 4.14
N ASP A 76 -2.04 2.60 4.08
CA ASP A 76 -3.20 2.98 4.88
C ASP A 76 -4.39 2.05 4.61
N TYR A 77 -4.70 1.80 3.32
CA TYR A 77 -5.76 0.87 2.93
C TYR A 77 -5.48 -0.56 3.41
N TYR A 78 -4.24 -1.03 3.25
CA TYR A 78 -3.82 -2.34 3.73
C TYR A 78 -3.96 -2.46 5.25
N LEU A 79 -3.54 -1.44 5.99
CA LEU A 79 -3.65 -1.40 7.44
C LEU A 79 -5.13 -1.41 7.88
N GLN A 80 -6.01 -0.69 7.18
CA GLN A 80 -7.45 -0.68 7.49
C GLN A 80 -8.13 -2.03 7.24
N THR A 81 -7.76 -2.74 6.18
CA THR A 81 -8.34 -4.06 5.83
C THR A 81 -7.71 -5.22 6.62
N HIS A 82 -6.43 -5.13 6.96
CA HIS A 82 -5.65 -6.20 7.59
C HIS A 82 -5.25 -5.90 9.04
N LYS A 83 -5.89 -4.93 9.71
CA LYS A 83 -5.72 -4.75 11.16
C LYS A 83 -6.43 -5.87 11.91
N THR A 84 -5.66 -6.79 12.47
CA THR A 84 -6.16 -7.73 13.49
C THR A 84 -6.09 -7.07 14.87
N HIS A 85 -5.06 -6.27 15.11
CA HIS A 85 -4.91 -5.43 16.29
C HIS A 85 -4.54 -4.00 15.86
N GLY A 86 -5.05 -2.98 16.55
CA GLY A 86 -4.68 -1.59 16.26
C GLY A 86 -3.16 -1.36 16.39
N VAL A 87 -2.61 -0.45 15.59
CA VAL A 87 -1.17 -0.12 15.62
C VAL A 87 -0.73 0.30 17.01
N LYS A 88 0.36 -0.28 17.49
CA LYS A 88 0.92 0.05 18.80
C LYS A 88 1.80 1.29 18.70
N ALA A 89 1.69 2.16 19.69
CA ALA A 89 2.57 3.30 19.84
C ALA A 89 3.95 2.86 20.35
N GLY A 90 5.01 3.51 19.89
CA GLY A 90 6.37 3.17 20.31
C GLY A 90 7.43 3.43 19.25
N LYS A 91 8.67 3.02 19.56
CA LYS A 91 9.81 3.10 18.65
C LYS A 91 9.97 1.78 17.90
N PHE A 92 9.90 1.84 16.58
CA PHE A 92 10.08 0.68 15.71
C PHE A 92 11.34 0.85 14.87
N ARG A 93 12.02 -0.28 14.64
CA ARG A 93 13.16 -0.36 13.73
C ARG A 93 12.73 -1.18 12.54
N LEU A 94 12.64 -0.53 11.39
CA LEU A 94 12.18 -1.08 10.12
C LEU A 94 13.26 -0.90 9.06
N THR A 95 13.20 -1.64 7.98
CA THR A 95 14.12 -1.56 6.84
C THR A 95 13.36 -1.31 5.57
N ARG A 96 13.99 -0.66 4.57
CA ARG A 96 13.38 -0.44 3.25
C ARG A 96 13.17 -1.73 2.45
N ALA A 97 13.89 -2.79 2.84
CA ALA A 97 13.71 -4.15 2.36
C ALA A 97 12.47 -4.88 2.93
N SER A 98 11.80 -4.33 3.95
CA SER A 98 10.59 -4.97 4.50
C SER A 98 9.38 -4.73 3.61
N THR A 99 8.51 -5.72 3.48
CA THR A 99 7.25 -5.58 2.73
C THR A 99 6.15 -4.92 3.56
N VAL A 100 5.10 -4.42 2.92
CA VAL A 100 3.94 -3.82 3.62
C VAL A 100 3.30 -4.79 4.63
N PRO A 101 3.05 -6.07 4.29
CA PRO A 101 2.57 -7.06 5.26
C PRO A 101 3.48 -7.23 6.47
N GLU A 102 4.80 -7.32 6.27
CA GLU A 102 5.78 -7.50 7.36
C GLU A 102 5.87 -6.28 8.28
N MET A 103 5.87 -5.08 7.70
CA MET A 103 5.83 -3.83 8.47
C MET A 103 4.54 -3.76 9.30
N THR A 104 3.41 -4.05 8.67
CA THR A 104 2.10 -4.08 9.32
C THR A 104 2.09 -5.07 10.48
N ALA A 105 2.58 -6.30 10.26
CA ALA A 105 2.73 -7.30 11.33
C ALA A 105 3.65 -6.81 12.45
N THR A 106 4.76 -6.15 12.14
CA THR A 106 5.70 -5.60 13.13
C THR A 106 5.07 -4.48 13.97
N LEU A 107 4.22 -3.66 13.37
CA LEU A 107 3.54 -2.54 14.03
C LEU A 107 2.34 -2.99 14.88
N GLN A 108 1.70 -4.10 14.49
CA GLN A 108 0.60 -4.71 15.25
C GLN A 108 1.10 -5.65 16.35
N GLN A 109 2.22 -6.34 16.11
CA GLN A 109 2.85 -7.19 17.12
C GLN A 109 3.44 -6.33 18.23
N ASN A 110 3.02 -6.64 19.45
CA ASN A 110 3.70 -6.12 20.63
C ASN A 110 5.09 -6.76 20.69
N ARG A 111 6.17 -6.00 20.45
CA ARG A 111 7.55 -6.50 20.67
C ARG A 111 7.79 -6.93 22.13
N ALA A 112 6.87 -6.67 23.06
CA ALA A 112 6.89 -7.27 24.39
C ALA A 112 6.53 -8.77 24.42
N ALA A 113 6.02 -9.36 23.33
CA ALA A 113 5.51 -10.74 23.31
C ALA A 113 6.46 -11.79 22.72
N LYS A 114 7.61 -11.42 22.12
CA LYS A 114 8.58 -12.39 21.56
C LYS A 114 9.88 -12.43 22.37
N LYS A 115 9.73 -12.56 23.69
CA LYS A 115 10.79 -12.99 24.60
C LYS A 115 10.22 -14.03 25.57
N ARG A 116 9.82 -15.19 25.04
CA ARG A 116 9.66 -16.44 25.78
C ARG A 116 10.06 -17.59 24.88
#